data_AF-A0A970XJN6-F1
#
_entry.id   AF-A0A970XJN6-F1
#
_cell.length_a   1.000
_cell.length_b   1.000
_cell.length_c   1.000
_cell.angle_alpha   90.00
_cell.angle_beta   90.00
_cell.angle_gamma   90.00
#
_symmetry.space_group_name_H-M   'P 1'
#
loop_
_entity.id
_entity.type
_entity.pdbx_description
1 polymer ?
#
loop_
_entity_poly.entity_id
_entity_poly.type
_entity_poly.pdbx_seq_one_letter_code
_entity_poly.pdbx_strand_id
1 'polypeptide(L)'
;MKTTIDIPEPLYKQAKIRAVETGQTLKDFVIISLIREMELSTSASGEGTSFQNRRQLLPGYEAARKAGAYRPAGNVRDVTELVSEDRSAR
;
A
#
# COMPACT_ATOMS: atom_id res chain seq x y z
N MET A 1 -25.06 13.85 24.43
CA MET A 1 -25.01 15.09 23.62
C MET A 1 -25.52 14.77 22.23
N LYS A 2 -26.26 15.67 21.57
CA LYS A 2 -26.68 15.50 20.17
C LYS A 2 -25.80 16.40 19.31
N THR A 3 -25.24 15.85 18.24
CA THR A 3 -24.43 16.59 17.27
C THR A 3 -25.07 16.42 15.90
N THR A 4 -25.24 17.53 15.19
CA THR A 4 -25.78 17.55 13.83
C THR A 4 -24.62 17.67 12.85
N ILE A 5 -24.64 16.87 11.78
CA ILE A 5 -23.66 16.92 10.69
C ILE A 5 -24.40 17.08 9.37
N ASP A 6 -23.93 17.98 8.52
CA ASP A 6 -24.49 18.17 7.20
C ASP A 6 -23.83 17.18 6.22
N ILE A 7 -24.65 16.34 5.60
CA ILE A 7 -24.20 15.34 4.63
C ILE A 7 -24.90 15.64 3.30
N PRO A 8 -24.15 15.74 2.18
CA PRO A 8 -24.76 15.87 0.86
C PRO A 8 -25.79 14.76 0.60
N GLU A 9 -26.95 15.13 0.05
CA GLU A 9 -28.04 14.23 -0.29
C GLU A 9 -27.62 12.92 -1.01
N PRO A 10 -26.73 12.93 -2.03
CA PRO A 10 -26.30 11.68 -2.66
C PRO A 10 -25.57 10.74 -1.71
N LEU A 11 -24.72 11.26 -0.81
CA LEU A 11 -23.98 10.47 0.16
C LEU A 11 -24.90 9.93 1.25
N TYR A 12 -25.86 10.75 1.69
CA TYR A 12 -26.86 10.33 2.66
C TYR A 12 -27.67 9.12 2.15
N LYS A 13 -28.12 9.15 0.89
CA LYS A 13 -28.82 8.03 0.26
C LYS A 13 -27.98 6.77 0.23
N GLN A 14 -26.72 6.88 -0.19
CA GLN A 14 -25.80 5.74 -0.23
C GLN A 14 -25.57 5.15 1.16
N ALA A 15 -25.29 5.98 2.16
CA ALA A 15 -25.10 5.55 3.54
C ALA A 15 -26.34 4.83 4.09
N LYS A 16 -27.53 5.34 3.77
CA LYS A 16 -28.80 4.71 4.18
C LYS A 16 -29.01 3.35 3.53
N ILE A 17 -28.72 3.21 2.23
CA ILE A 17 -28.79 1.92 1.53
C ILE A 17 -27.83 0.92 2.19
N ARG A 18 -26.58 1.31 2.44
CA ARG A 18 -25.58 0.45 3.11
C ARG A 18 -25.99 0.04 4.52
N ALA A 19 -26.59 0.95 5.28
CA ALA A 19 -27.10 0.64 6.61
C ALA A 19 -28.21 -0.43 6.56
N VAL A 20 -29.13 -0.32 5.59
CA VAL A 20 -30.19 -1.32 5.38
C VAL A 20 -29.62 -2.67 4.93
N GLU A 21 -28.68 -2.68 3.98
CA GLU A 21 -28.01 -3.90 3.51
C GLU A 21 -27.31 -4.67 4.63
N THR A 22 -26.77 -3.96 5.61
CA THR A 22 -26.05 -4.53 6.75
C THR A 22 -26.93 -4.80 7.97
N GLY A 23 -28.23 -4.49 7.89
CA GLY A 23 -29.18 -4.66 9.00
C GLY A 23 -28.92 -3.72 10.18
N GLN A 24 -28.28 -2.57 9.95
CA GLN A 24 -27.89 -1.60 10.98
C GLN A 24 -28.73 -0.32 10.89
N THR A 25 -28.77 0.44 11.98
CA THR A 25 -29.30 1.81 11.91
C THR A 25 -28.28 2.73 11.23
N LEU A 26 -28.76 3.78 10.57
CA LEU A 26 -27.86 4.77 9.95
C LEU A 26 -26.90 5.39 10.97
N LYS A 27 -27.38 5.60 12.21
CA LYS A 27 -26.56 6.14 13.28
C LYS A 27 -25.39 5.22 13.61
N ASP A 28 -25.67 3.92 13.80
CA ASP A 28 -24.64 2.95 14.17
C ASP A 28 -23.64 2.77 13.03
N PHE A 29 -24.13 2.71 11.78
CA PHE A 29 -23.30 2.65 10.58
C PHE A 29 -22.31 3.83 10.51
N VAL A 30 -22.78 5.05 10.75
CA VAL A 30 -21.93 6.25 10.74
C VAL A 30 -20.90 6.21 11.88
N ILE A 31 -21.31 5.83 13.09
CA ILE A 31 -20.40 5.75 14.25
C ILE A 31 -19.28 4.73 13.99
N ILE A 32 -19.64 3.52 13.55
CA ILE A 32 -18.66 2.46 13.26
C ILE A 32 -17.68 2.91 12.17
N SER A 33 -18.19 3.58 11.13
CA SER A 33 -17.35 4.09 10.04
C SER A 33 -16.36 5.16 10.53
N LEU A 34 -16.80 6.08 11.39
CA LEU A 34 -15.93 7.11 11.98
C LEU A 34 -14.83 6.49 12.87
N ILE A 35 -15.18 5.49 13.70
CA ILE A 35 -14.20 4.77 14.53
C ILE A 35 -13.16 4.09 13.65
N ARG A 36 -13.60 3.39 12.61
CA ARG A 36 -12.71 2.71 11.66
C ARG A 36 -11.73 3.68 11.00
N GLU A 37 -12.20 4.84 10.55
CA GLU A 37 -11.35 5.85 9.93
C GLU A 37 -10.33 6.44 10.91
N MET A 38 -10.70 6.62 12.19
CA MET A 38 -9.77 7.05 13.24
C MET A 38 -8.66 6.02 13.52
N GLU A 39 -9.00 4.73 13.50
CA GLU A 39 -8.03 3.64 13.69
C GLU A 39 -7.10 3.47 12.48
N LEU A 40 -7.64 3.62 11.27
CA LEU A 40 -6.85 3.57 10.03
C LEU A 40 -5.86 4.73 9.93
N SER A 41 -6.29 5.94 10.30
CA SER A 41 -5.41 7.13 10.32
C SER A 41 -4.32 7.06 11.40
N THR A 42 -4.60 6.40 12.52
CA THR A 42 -3.59 6.06 13.54
C THR A 42 -2.59 5.02 13.03
N SER A 43 -3.03 4.08 12.19
CA SER A 43 -2.15 3.05 11.62
C SER A 43 -1.31 3.56 10.44
N ALA A 44 -1.80 4.56 9.71
CA ALA A 44 -1.14 5.16 8.55
C ALA A 44 -0.13 6.27 8.90
N SER A 45 -0.09 6.73 10.16
CA SER A 45 0.94 7.66 10.66
C SER A 45 2.26 6.97 11.03
N GLY A 46 2.34 5.64 10.87
CA GLY A 46 3.63 4.97 10.75
C GLY A 46 4.22 5.25 9.37
N GLU A 47 5.28 6.06 9.33
CA GLU A 47 6.13 6.32 8.17
C GLU A 47 6.17 5.11 7.24
N GLY A 48 5.49 5.24 6.11
CA GLY A 48 5.41 4.20 5.10
C GLY A 48 6.78 4.00 4.49
N THR A 49 7.62 3.18 5.11
CA THR A 49 8.72 2.54 4.40
C THR A 49 8.06 1.80 3.24
N SER A 50 8.28 2.36 2.04
CA SER A 50 7.84 1.82 0.76
C SER A 50 7.96 0.31 0.80
N PHE A 51 6.97 -0.42 0.29
CA PHE A 51 7.03 -1.89 0.17
C PHE A 51 8.37 -2.36 -0.43
N GLN A 52 9.00 -1.54 -1.25
CA GLN A 52 10.34 -1.76 -1.82
C GLN A 52 11.46 -1.79 -0.75
N ASN A 53 11.41 -0.96 0.29
CA ASN A 53 12.40 -0.91 1.38
C ASN A 53 12.34 -2.14 2.29
N ARG A 54 11.20 -2.85 2.33
CA ARG A 54 11.04 -4.10 3.09
C ARG A 54 11.50 -5.34 2.32
N ARG A 55 11.88 -5.21 1.05
CA ARG A 55 12.37 -6.33 0.24
C ARG A 55 13.84 -6.61 0.56
N GLN A 56 14.09 -7.54 1.46
CA GLN A 56 15.42 -8.13 1.63
C GLN A 56 15.61 -9.27 0.63
N LEU A 57 16.85 -9.46 0.17
CA LEU A 57 17.18 -10.63 -0.64
C LEU A 57 17.10 -11.89 0.23
N LEU A 58 16.73 -13.01 -0.37
CA LEU A 58 16.80 -14.29 0.32
C LEU A 58 18.25 -14.55 0.75
N PRO A 59 18.51 -15.05 1.97
CA PRO A 59 19.87 -15.22 2.49
C PRO A 59 20.77 -16.04 1.56
N GLY A 60 20.23 -17.11 0.97
CA GLY A 60 20.97 -17.94 0.01
C GLY A 60 21.31 -17.20 -1.29
N TYR A 61 20.43 -16.32 -1.76
CA TYR A 61 20.67 -15.52 -2.96
C TYR A 61 21.71 -14.42 -2.71
N GLU A 62 21.67 -13.78 -1.54
CA GLU A 62 22.68 -12.78 -1.17
C GLU A 62 24.09 -13.41 -1.09
N ALA A 63 24.20 -14.59 -0.48
CA ALA A 63 25.45 -15.34 -0.40
C ALA A 63 25.97 -15.72 -1.80
N ALA A 64 25.12 -16.27 -2.67
CA ALA A 64 25.48 -16.65 -4.04
C ALA A 64 25.91 -15.44 -4.89
N ARG A 65 25.22 -14.30 -4.74
CA ARG A 65 25.59 -13.04 -5.42
C ARG A 65 26.94 -12.51 -4.94
N LYS A 66 27.21 -12.50 -3.63
CA LYS A 66 28.52 -12.07 -3.09
C LYS A 66 29.66 -12.99 -3.53
N ALA A 67 29.38 -14.29 -3.66
CA ALA A 67 30.31 -15.27 -4.21
C ALA A 67 30.54 -15.13 -5.74
N GLY A 68 29.85 -14.20 -6.41
CA GLY A 68 30.02 -13.95 -7.84
C GLY A 68 29.35 -14.99 -8.75
N ALA A 69 28.45 -15.83 -8.22
CA ALA A 69 27.82 -16.93 -8.96
C ALA A 69 27.02 -16.49 -10.20
N TYR A 70 26.62 -15.22 -10.26
CA TYR A 70 25.83 -14.64 -11.34
C TYR A 70 26.59 -13.58 -12.14
N ARG A 71 27.90 -13.41 -11.91
CA ARG A 71 28.71 -12.53 -12.76
C ARG A 71 29.01 -13.27 -14.06
N PRO A 72 28.79 -12.65 -15.23
CA PRO A 72 29.23 -13.24 -16.48
C PRO A 72 30.76 -13.36 -16.49
N ALA A 73 31.27 -14.36 -17.21
CA ALA A 73 32.70 -14.50 -17.44
C ALA A 73 33.23 -13.25 -18.17
N GLY A 74 34.46 -12.82 -17.88
CA GLY A 74 35.01 -11.53 -18.36
C GLY A 74 35.06 -11.31 -19.88
N ASN A 75 34.77 -12.35 -20.68
CA ASN A 75 34.68 -12.27 -22.14
C ASN A 75 33.22 -12.30 -22.68
N VAL A 76 32.22 -12.27 -21.80
CA VAL A 76 30.80 -12.28 -22.14
C VAL A 76 30.23 -10.90 -21.82
N ARG A 77 29.66 -10.22 -22.82
CA ARG A 77 28.95 -8.96 -22.61
C ARG A 77 27.80 -9.18 -21.63
N ASP A 78 27.79 -8.43 -20.53
CA ASP A 78 26.70 -8.46 -19.59
C ASP A 78 25.49 -7.72 -20.18
N VAL A 79 24.44 -8.46 -20.51
CA VAL A 79 23.22 -7.89 -21.07
C VAL A 79 22.54 -6.95 -20.04
N THR A 80 22.84 -7.10 -18.75
CA THR A 80 22.32 -6.19 -17.71
C THR A 80 22.95 -4.81 -17.74
N GLU A 81 24.21 -4.67 -18.18
CA GLU A 81 24.84 -3.36 -18.40
C GLU A 81 24.15 -2.61 -19.57
N LEU A 82 23.86 -3.33 -20.65
CA LEU A 82 23.17 -2.79 -21.84
C LEU A 82 21.78 -2.21 -21.50
N VAL A 83 21.04 -2.84 -20.59
CA VAL A 83 19.71 -2.37 -20.15
C VAL A 83 19.81 -1.21 -19.15
N SER A 84 20.95 -1.07 -18.47
CA SER A 84 21.18 -0.03 -17.46
C SER A 84 21.57 1.30 -18.11
N GLU A 85 22.43 1.28 -19.13
CA GLU A 85 22.88 2.48 -19.86
C GLU A 85 21.72 3.20 -20.55
N ASP A 86 20.77 2.45 -21.13
CA ASP A 86 19.61 2.99 -21.86
C ASP A 86 18.59 3.68 -20.92
N ARG A 87 18.64 3.40 -19.61
CA ARG A 87 17.79 4.06 -18.60
C ARG A 87 18.37 5.35 -18.05
N SER A 88 19.69 5.51 -18.04
CA SER A 88 20.36 6.73 -17.54
C SER A 88 20.39 7.88 -18.57
N ALA A 89 20.01 7.60 -19.82
CA ALA A 89 20.02 8.57 -20.92
C ALA A 89 18.65 9.26 -21.17
N ARG A 90 17.66 9.09 -20.29
CA ARG A 90 16.34 9.75 -20.38
C ARG A 90 16.05 10.64 -19.19
#